data_AF-A0A945CGE8-F1
#
_entry.id   AF-A0A945CGE8-F1
#
_cell.length_a   1.000
_cell.length_b   1.000
_cell.length_c   1.000
_cell.angle_alpha   90.00
_cell.angle_beta   90.00
_cell.angle_gamma   90.00
#
_symmetry.space_group_name_H-M   'P 1'
#
loop_
_entity.id
_entity.type
_entity.pdbx_description
1 polymer ?
#
loop_
_entity_poly.entity_id
_entity_poly.type
_entity_poly.pdbx_seq_one_letter_code
_entity_poly.pdbx_strand_id
1 'polypeptide(L)'
;MASKEEITETLKAQFTSIKERGKVLAQMLKARADIAATRRRMRSVFADLGEEVYGRMAADQEGAWSGDDAFDAYKARIEGLQAELNQQELVLQEVMAGKEKKVESDVVEEAEVIEEEKEEEEA
;
A
#
# COMPACT_ATOMS: atom_id res chain seq x y z
N MET A 1 -15.49 32.05 -32.33
CA MET A 1 -15.24 32.45 -30.93
C MET A 1 -15.95 31.42 -30.08
N ALA A 2 -15.22 30.63 -29.30
CA ALA A 2 -15.87 29.68 -28.39
C ALA A 2 -16.72 30.44 -27.38
N SER A 3 -17.90 29.93 -27.05
CA SER A 3 -18.77 30.56 -26.05
C SER A 3 -18.11 30.50 -24.68
N LYS A 4 -18.48 31.40 -23.76
CA LYS A 4 -17.94 31.38 -22.39
C LYS A 4 -18.23 30.05 -21.69
N GLU A 5 -19.37 29.43 -22.00
CA GLU A 5 -19.77 28.12 -21.48
C GLU A 5 -18.85 27.01 -21.98
N GLU A 6 -18.55 26.96 -23.29
CA GLU A 6 -17.61 26.01 -23.89
C GLU A 6 -16.21 26.12 -23.28
N ILE A 7 -15.75 27.33 -22.98
CA ILE A 7 -14.46 27.57 -22.29
C ILE A 7 -14.49 27.02 -20.86
N THR A 8 -15.59 27.22 -20.13
CA THR A 8 -15.70 26.70 -18.75
C THR A 8 -15.82 25.18 -18.68
N GLU A 9 -16.50 24.55 -19.62
CA GLU A 9 -16.62 23.10 -19.71
C GLU A 9 -15.28 22.45 -20.06
N THR A 10 -14.57 23.01 -21.04
CA THR A 10 -13.24 22.53 -21.41
C THR A 10 -12.24 22.66 -20.25
N LEU A 11 -12.27 23.76 -19.50
CA LEU A 11 -11.46 23.92 -18.29
C LEU A 11 -11.81 22.88 -17.22
N LYS A 12 -13.10 22.67 -16.92
CA LYS A 12 -13.55 21.64 -15.96
C LYS A 12 -13.06 20.25 -16.36
N ALA A 13 -13.19 19.90 -17.65
CA ALA A 13 -12.72 18.61 -18.16
C ALA A 13 -11.21 18.44 -18.00
N GLN A 14 -10.42 19.49 -18.25
CA GLN A 14 -8.98 19.48 -18.03
C GLN A 14 -8.61 19.30 -16.55
N PHE A 15 -9.29 19.99 -15.64
CA PHE A 15 -9.05 19.84 -14.20
C PHE A 15 -9.36 18.42 -13.71
N THR A 16 -10.47 17.83 -14.16
CA THR A 16 -10.80 16.43 -13.84
C THR A 16 -9.72 15.48 -14.34
N SER A 17 -9.26 15.65 -15.59
CA SER A 17 -8.18 14.82 -16.15
C SER A 17 -6.86 14.96 -15.38
N ILE A 18 -6.49 16.16 -14.95
CA ILE A 18 -5.29 16.39 -14.14
C ILE A 18 -5.42 15.72 -12.77
N LYS A 19 -6.59 15.84 -12.13
CA LYS A 19 -6.87 15.20 -10.84
C LYS A 19 -6.75 13.67 -10.92
N GLU A 20 -7.33 13.06 -11.95
CA GLU A 20 -7.23 11.62 -12.21
C GLU A 20 -5.77 11.17 -12.41
N ARG A 21 -5.01 11.90 -13.24
CA ARG A 21 -3.56 11.64 -13.43
C ARG A 21 -2.78 11.77 -12.13
N GLY A 22 -3.09 12.78 -11.31
CA GLY A 22 -2.49 12.98 -10.00
C GLY A 22 -2.74 11.79 -9.06
N LYS A 23 -3.95 11.25 -9.07
CA LYS A 23 -4.33 10.06 -8.28
C LYS A 23 -3.52 8.82 -8.70
N VAL A 24 -3.39 8.56 -10.00
CA VAL A 24 -2.58 7.45 -10.53
C VAL A 24 -1.11 7.58 -10.13
N LEU A 25 -0.54 8.79 -10.24
CA LEU A 25 0.84 9.05 -9.83
C LEU A 25 1.05 8.85 -8.33
N ALA A 26 0.11 9.30 -7.49
CA ALA A 26 0.16 9.09 -6.05
C ALA A 26 0.11 7.60 -5.68
N GLN A 27 -0.76 6.82 -6.32
CA GLN A 27 -0.83 5.37 -6.13
C GLN A 27 0.47 4.67 -6.54
N MET A 28 1.06 5.07 -7.68
CA MET A 28 2.34 4.53 -8.14
C MET A 28 3.48 4.84 -7.16
N LEU A 29 3.56 6.07 -6.66
CA LEU A 29 4.56 6.49 -5.68
C LEU A 29 4.41 5.71 -4.37
N LYS A 30 3.18 5.54 -3.89
CA LYS A 30 2.88 4.73 -2.71
C LYS A 30 3.35 3.29 -2.88
N ALA A 31 2.94 2.62 -3.96
CA ALA A 31 3.35 1.24 -4.23
C ALA A 31 4.87 1.08 -4.29
N ARG A 32 5.59 2.03 -4.90
CA ARG A 32 7.06 2.03 -4.90
C ARG A 32 7.69 2.22 -3.51
N ALA A 33 7.11 3.09 -2.69
CA ALA A 33 7.57 3.30 -1.32
C ALA A 33 7.37 2.04 -0.47
N ASP A 34 6.21 1.38 -0.62
CA ASP A 34 5.86 0.15 0.08
C ASP A 34 6.82 -0.99 -0.33
N ILE A 35 7.08 -1.17 -1.63
CA ILE A 35 8.09 -2.13 -2.15
C ILE A 35 9.46 -1.89 -1.50
N ALA A 36 9.90 -0.63 -1.45
CA ALA A 36 11.18 -0.28 -0.86
C ALA A 36 11.23 -0.59 0.65
N ALA A 37 10.13 -0.36 1.37
CA ALA A 37 10.00 -0.70 2.78
C ALA A 37 10.02 -2.22 3.01
N THR A 38 9.32 -3.01 2.19
CA THR A 38 9.33 -4.47 2.25
C THR A 38 10.72 -5.04 1.96
N ARG A 39 11.43 -4.51 0.97
CA ARG A 39 12.84 -4.89 0.70
C ARG A 39 13.78 -4.55 1.85
N ARG A 40 13.56 -3.45 2.57
CA ARG A 40 14.33 -3.12 3.78
C ARG A 40 14.06 -4.13 4.90
N ARG A 41 12.79 -4.46 5.16
CA ARG A 41 12.41 -5.48 6.15
C ARG A 41 13.03 -6.84 5.80
N MET A 42 12.95 -7.25 4.54
CA MET A 42 13.54 -8.51 4.07
C MET A 42 15.05 -8.56 4.28
N ARG A 43 15.79 -7.48 4.01
CA ARG A 43 17.22 -7.41 4.33
C ARG A 43 17.51 -7.55 5.82
N SER A 44 16.69 -6.94 6.68
CA SER A 44 16.82 -7.11 8.14
C SER A 44 16.62 -8.57 8.54
N VAL A 45 15.56 -9.23 8.05
CA VAL A 45 15.27 -10.63 8.39
C VAL A 45 16.40 -11.56 7.93
N PHE A 46 16.98 -11.31 6.76
CA PHE A 46 18.16 -12.08 6.32
C PHE A 46 19.41 -11.80 7.16
N ALA A 47 19.58 -10.58 7.66
CA ALA A 47 20.68 -10.26 8.58
C ALA A 47 20.49 -10.97 9.93
N ASP A 48 19.29 -10.90 10.51
CA ASP A 48 18.93 -11.58 11.76
C ASP A 48 19.13 -13.10 11.63
N LEU A 49 18.68 -13.68 10.50
CA LEU A 49 18.88 -15.10 10.20
C LEU A 49 20.38 -15.44 10.10
N GLY A 50 21.17 -14.61 9.41
CA GLY A 50 22.61 -14.81 9.33
C GLY A 50 23.28 -14.79 10.71
N GLU A 51 22.91 -13.83 11.56
CA GLU A 51 23.41 -13.74 12.94
C GLU A 51 23.09 -15.00 13.75
N GLU A 52 21.85 -15.49 13.67
CA GLU A 52 21.44 -16.73 14.34
C GLU A 52 22.24 -17.94 13.87
N VAL A 53 22.40 -18.08 12.54
CA VAL A 53 23.16 -19.15 11.89
C VAL A 53 24.62 -19.15 12.36
N TYR A 54 25.28 -17.99 12.29
CA TYR A 54 26.68 -17.87 12.68
C TYR A 54 26.88 -18.00 14.19
N GLY A 55 25.95 -17.50 15.01
CA GLY A 55 25.98 -17.65 16.46
C GLY A 55 25.96 -19.12 16.89
N ARG A 56 25.12 -19.94 16.25
CA ARG A 56 25.05 -21.38 16.51
C ARG A 56 26.27 -22.14 16.04
N MET A 57 26.81 -21.79 14.87
CA MET A 57 28.08 -22.33 14.40
C MET A 57 29.22 -22.02 15.38
N ALA A 58 29.28 -20.79 15.92
CA ALA A 58 30.29 -20.40 16.91
C ALA A 58 30.11 -21.11 18.27
N ALA A 59 28.88 -21.51 18.60
CA ALA A 59 28.56 -22.25 19.82
C ALA A 59 28.81 -23.78 19.72
N ASP A 60 29.37 -24.25 18.59
CA ASP A 60 29.64 -25.66 18.30
C ASP A 60 28.39 -26.55 18.48
N GLN A 61 27.21 -25.99 18.22
CA GLN A 61 25.95 -26.72 18.20
C GLN A 61 25.84 -27.54 16.91
N GLU A 62 26.60 -28.62 16.83
CA GLU A 62 26.46 -29.64 15.79
C GLU A 62 25.21 -30.50 16.07
N GLY A 63 24.05 -30.09 15.55
CA GLY A 63 22.85 -30.92 15.66
C GLY A 63 21.57 -30.29 15.13
N ALA A 64 21.00 -30.94 14.12
CA ALA A 64 19.65 -30.78 13.55
C ALA A 64 19.15 -29.34 13.33
N TRP A 65 19.55 -28.77 12.20
CA TRP A 65 18.94 -27.58 11.57
C TRP A 65 17.49 -27.83 11.11
N SER A 66 17.09 -29.10 11.03
CA SER A 66 15.78 -29.57 10.58
C SER A 66 14.83 -29.79 11.75
N GLY A 67 13.66 -29.16 11.71
CA GLY A 67 12.66 -29.23 12.78
C GLY A 67 12.90 -28.25 13.94
N ASP A 68 13.75 -27.24 13.71
CA ASP A 68 13.92 -26.14 14.65
C ASP A 68 12.89 -25.04 14.36
N ASP A 69 11.98 -24.84 15.31
CA ASP A 69 10.92 -23.84 15.28
C ASP A 69 11.45 -22.43 14.95
N ALA A 70 12.70 -22.11 15.29
CA ALA A 70 13.31 -20.83 14.97
C ALA A 70 13.54 -20.64 13.46
N PHE A 71 14.06 -21.66 12.77
CA PHE A 71 14.27 -21.59 11.31
C PHE A 71 12.95 -21.59 10.55
N ASP A 72 11.97 -22.36 11.02
CA ASP A 72 10.62 -22.34 10.46
C ASP A 72 9.95 -20.96 10.65
N ALA A 73 10.19 -20.28 11.77
CA ALA A 73 9.73 -18.90 11.97
C ALA A 73 10.39 -17.92 11.01
N TYR A 74 11.72 -18.03 10.78
CA TYR A 74 12.42 -17.20 9.79
C TYR A 74 11.89 -17.47 8.37
N LYS A 75 11.69 -18.73 8.01
CA LYS A 75 11.12 -19.13 6.73
C LYS A 75 9.73 -18.53 6.53
N ALA A 76 8.83 -18.70 7.49
CA ALA A 76 7.48 -18.14 7.42
C ALA A 76 7.51 -16.61 7.29
N ARG A 77 8.42 -15.93 8.00
CA ARG A 77 8.59 -14.47 7.91
C ARG A 77 9.11 -14.03 6.53
N ILE A 78 10.06 -14.76 5.96
CA ILE A 78 10.58 -14.49 4.61
C ILE A 78 9.50 -14.72 3.55
N GLU A 79 8.78 -15.83 3.62
CA GLU A 79 7.68 -16.17 2.71
C GLU A 79 6.56 -15.12 2.79
N GLY A 80 6.21 -14.67 3.99
CA GLY A 80 5.25 -13.58 4.19
C GLY A 80 5.69 -12.27 3.56
N LEU A 81 6.96 -11.89 3.71
CA LEU A 81 7.52 -10.70 3.06
C LEU A 81 7.63 -10.84 1.54
N GLN A 82 7.89 -12.04 1.02
CA GLN A 82 7.85 -12.31 -0.42
C GLN A 82 6.43 -12.17 -0.98
N ALA A 83 5.42 -12.71 -0.29
CA ALA A 83 4.03 -12.56 -0.67
C ALA A 83 3.60 -11.09 -0.67
N GLU A 84 3.96 -10.34 0.37
CA GLU A 84 3.71 -8.89 0.47
C GLU A 84 4.37 -8.13 -0.69
N LEU A 85 5.64 -8.43 -1.00
CA LEU A 85 6.37 -7.81 -2.10
C LEU A 85 5.69 -8.10 -3.45
N ASN A 86 5.33 -9.35 -3.71
CA ASN A 86 4.66 -9.76 -4.94
C ASN A 86 3.31 -9.06 -5.09
N GLN A 87 2.54 -8.92 -4.01
CA GLN A 87 1.27 -8.19 -4.02
C GLN A 87 1.47 -6.71 -4.37
N GLN A 88 2.47 -6.06 -3.76
CA GLN A 88 2.78 -4.65 -4.04
C GLN A 88 3.28 -4.45 -5.48
N GLU A 89 4.07 -5.39 -6.01
CA GLU A 89 4.52 -5.38 -7.40
C GLU A 89 3.37 -5.58 -8.39
N LEU A 90 2.41 -6.46 -8.08
CA LEU A 90 1.17 -6.62 -8.86
C LEU A 90 0.33 -5.33 -8.87
N VAL A 91 0.14 -4.69 -7.71
CA VAL A 91 -0.57 -3.40 -7.63
C VAL A 91 0.13 -2.34 -8.48
N LEU A 92 1.46 -2.25 -8.42
CA LEU A 92 2.22 -1.33 -9.25
C LEU A 92 2.03 -1.61 -10.75
N GLN A 93 2.05 -2.88 -11.16
CA GLN A 93 1.80 -3.29 -12.54
C GLN A 93 0.38 -2.95 -13.00
N GLU A 94 -0.64 -3.15 -12.16
CA GLU A 94 -2.02 -2.77 -12.46
C GLU A 94 -2.17 -1.27 -12.68
N VAL A 95 -1.60 -0.45 -11.78
CA VAL A 95 -1.60 1.02 -11.88
C VAL A 95 -0.86 1.48 -13.14
N MET A 96 0.29 0.88 -13.45
CA MET A 96 1.07 1.19 -14.66
C MET A 96 0.35 0.77 -15.95
N ALA A 97 -0.42 -0.31 -15.92
CA ALA A 97 -1.23 -0.79 -17.04
C ALA A 97 -2.53 0.02 -17.22
N GLY A 98 -2.79 1.02 -16.39
CA GLY A 98 -4.03 1.80 -16.41
C GLY A 98 -5.26 1.00 -15.98
N LYS A 99 -5.07 -0.16 -15.33
CA LYS A 99 -6.14 -0.93 -14.71
C LYS A 99 -6.39 -0.30 -13.35
N GLU A 100 -7.26 0.69 -13.29
CA GLU A 100 -7.74 1.20 -12.01
C GLU A 100 -8.43 0.06 -11.26
N LYS A 101 -7.78 -0.46 -10.21
CA LYS A 101 -8.58 -1.08 -9.15
C LYS A 101 -9.48 0.03 -8.61
N LYS A 102 -10.80 -0.22 -8.60
CA LYS A 102 -11.67 0.35 -7.56
C LYS A 102 -11.06 -0.10 -6.23
N VAL A 103 -10.14 0.70 -5.71
CA VAL A 103 -9.81 0.66 -4.30
C VAL A 103 -11.09 1.15 -3.65
N GLU A 104 -11.92 0.22 -3.17
CA GLU A 104 -12.97 0.54 -2.21
C GLU A 104 -12.29 1.34 -1.12
N SER A 105 -12.59 2.63 -1.11
CA SER A 105 -12.28 3.51 -0.01
C SER A 105 -13.26 3.18 1.10
N ASP A 106 -13.02 2.07 1.80
CA ASP A 106 -13.42 2.00 3.19
C ASP A 106 -12.55 3.03 3.91
N VAL A 107 -13.17 4.17 4.28
CA VAL A 107 -12.91 5.01 5.45
C VAL A 107 -13.64 6.36 5.25
N VAL A 108 -14.81 6.41 5.91
CA VAL A 108 -15.61 7.57 6.38
C VAL A 108 -16.57 8.26 5.40
N GLU A 109 -17.71 7.62 5.13
CA GLU A 109 -19.01 8.31 5.07
C GLU A 109 -19.65 8.26 6.48
N GLU A 110 -19.11 9.00 7.43
CA GLU A 110 -19.77 9.30 8.71
C GLU A 110 -19.53 10.77 9.05
N ALA A 111 -20.18 11.68 8.34
CA ALA A 111 -20.38 13.07 8.78
C ALA A 111 -21.37 13.82 7.88
N GLU A 112 -22.56 13.27 7.62
CA GLU A 112 -23.64 14.09 7.04
C GLU A 112 -25.02 13.59 7.49
N VAL A 113 -25.23 13.47 8.80
CA VAL A 113 -26.58 13.54 9.40
C VAL A 113 -26.44 14.16 10.80
N ILE A 114 -26.44 15.49 10.87
CA ILE A 114 -27.01 16.17 12.05
C ILE A 114 -28.12 17.04 11.49
N GLU A 115 -29.33 16.58 11.79
CA GLU A 115 -30.61 17.05 11.30
C GLU A 115 -30.81 18.55 11.53
N GLU A 116 -31.28 19.19 10.47
CA GLU A 116 -32.11 20.39 10.51
C GLU A 116 -33.36 20.12 11.36
N GLU A 117 -33.28 20.31 12.68
CA GLU A 117 -34.48 20.46 13.52
C GLU A 117 -34.19 21.45 14.66
N LYS A 118 -34.11 22.75 14.36
CA LYS A 118 -34.41 23.86 15.31
C LYS A 118 -34.77 25.15 14.56
N GLU A 119 -35.82 25.10 13.74
CA GLU A 119 -36.62 26.29 13.41
C GLU A 119 -38.10 25.89 13.44
N GLU A 120 -38.71 25.93 14.63
CA GLU A 120 -40.13 26.22 14.88
C GLU A 120 -40.48 25.92 16.35
N GLU A 121 -40.00 26.73 17.29
CA GLU A 121 -40.70 26.95 18.56
C GLU A 121 -40.26 28.28 19.18
N GLU A 122 -40.72 29.38 18.61
CA GLU A 122 -40.96 30.65 19.32
C GLU A 122 -41.84 31.54 18.43
N ALA A 123 -43.14 31.23 18.42
CA ALA A 123 -44.21 32.11 17.99
C ALA A 123 -45.28 32.15 19.08
#